data_AF-A1SIN5-F1
#
_entry.id   AF-A1SIN5-F1
#
_cell.length_a   1.000
_cell.length_b   1.000
_cell.length_c   1.000
_cell.angle_alpha   90.00
_cell.angle_beta   90.00
_cell.angle_gamma   90.00
#
_symmetry.space_group_name_H-M   'P 1'
#
loop_
_entity.id
_entity.type
_entity.pdbx_description
1 polymer ?
#
loop_
_entity_poly.entity_id
_entity_poly.type
_entity_poly.pdbx_seq_one_letter_code
_entity_poly.pdbx_strand_id
1 'polypeptide(L)'
;MKDDPKPSRAGVLHAVIEEILARNDGQIPTDIVGIDTLFDGIEDLANALLLRWHTRLVASLERGLADEPEDREDSVIEAWQHANWIYRGVRKVIDDLADHPPNAEVAHAVRATARNDWAAMALAAGLASAFDEPAVRVGHRLELEARRRLRLATHPEARKRRSWKPVAWMG
;
A
#
# COMPACT_ATOMS: atom_id res chain seq x y z
N MET A 1 38.84 3.64 -17.17
CA MET A 1 37.84 3.75 -16.09
C MET A 1 36.58 4.24 -16.78
N LYS A 2 35.55 3.39 -16.92
CA LYS A 2 34.27 3.87 -17.46
C LYS A 2 33.71 4.79 -16.38
N ASP A 3 33.43 6.05 -16.72
CA ASP A 3 32.70 6.95 -15.84
C ASP A 3 31.37 6.29 -15.54
N ASP A 4 31.18 5.86 -14.29
CA ASP A 4 29.85 5.43 -13.87
C ASP A 4 28.90 6.61 -14.09
N PRO A 5 27.74 6.37 -14.73
CA PRO A 5 26.79 7.44 -14.98
C PRO A 5 26.43 8.09 -13.65
N LYS A 6 26.49 9.43 -13.61
CA LYS A 6 26.09 10.18 -12.41
C LYS A 6 24.71 9.71 -11.96
N PRO A 7 24.51 9.41 -10.68
CA PRO A 7 23.23 8.92 -10.19
C PRO A 7 22.15 9.95 -10.51
N SER A 8 21.06 9.48 -11.12
CA SER A 8 19.86 10.28 -11.34
C SER A 8 18.92 10.13 -10.15
N ARG A 9 18.07 11.13 -9.91
CA ARG A 9 17.03 11.06 -8.86
C ARG A 9 16.15 9.81 -9.01
N ALA A 10 15.79 9.44 -10.24
CA ALA A 10 15.02 8.24 -10.53
C ALA A 10 15.81 6.95 -10.19
N GLY A 11 17.11 6.92 -10.50
CA GLY A 11 17.99 5.80 -10.17
C GLY A 11 18.16 5.62 -8.66
N VAL A 12 18.33 6.71 -7.91
CA VAL A 12 18.41 6.66 -6.45
C VAL A 12 17.08 6.22 -5.85
N LEU A 13 15.94 6.75 -6.31
CA LEU A 13 14.62 6.28 -5.84
C LEU A 13 14.43 4.79 -6.09
N HIS A 14 14.90 4.29 -7.24
CA HIS A 14 14.83 2.86 -7.56
C HIS A 14 15.65 2.03 -6.58
N ALA A 15 16.90 2.42 -6.32
CA ALA A 15 17.77 1.75 -5.34
C ALA A 15 17.17 1.78 -3.93
N VAL A 16 16.58 2.91 -3.51
CA VAL A 16 15.86 3.01 -2.23
C VAL A 16 14.71 2.02 -2.15
N ILE A 17 13.88 1.93 -3.20
CA ILE A 17 12.75 0.99 -3.24
C ILE A 17 13.26 -0.45 -3.21
N GLU A 18 14.28 -0.80 -3.98
CA GLU A 18 14.87 -2.14 -3.98
C GLU A 18 15.36 -2.53 -2.58
N GLU A 19 16.08 -1.63 -1.91
CA GLU A 19 16.58 -1.85 -0.55
C GLU A 19 15.43 -1.99 0.47
N ILE A 20 14.41 -1.14 0.39
CA ILE A 20 13.19 -1.25 1.21
C ILE A 20 12.52 -2.62 1.02
N LEU A 21 12.43 -3.10 -0.22
CA LEU A 21 11.80 -4.39 -0.54
C LEU A 21 12.65 -5.57 -0.07
N ALA A 22 13.98 -5.47 -0.17
CA ALA A 22 14.92 -6.47 0.29
C ALA A 22 14.87 -6.63 1.82
N ARG A 23 14.96 -5.53 2.56
CA ARG A 23 14.91 -5.51 4.02
C ARG A 23 13.52 -5.83 4.56
N ASN A 24 12.49 -5.21 3.97
CA ASN A 24 11.09 -5.37 4.37
C ASN A 24 10.86 -5.20 5.88
N ASP A 25 11.62 -4.30 6.50
CA ASP A 25 11.58 -3.98 7.94
C ASP A 25 10.71 -2.76 8.26
N GLY A 26 10.29 -2.01 7.23
CA GLY A 26 9.46 -0.83 7.38
C GLY A 26 10.24 0.44 7.65
N GLN A 27 11.56 0.46 7.42
CA GLN A 27 12.40 1.63 7.63
C GLN A 27 12.92 2.19 6.30
N ILE A 28 13.07 3.51 6.21
CA ILE A 28 13.69 4.16 5.06
C ILE A 28 15.22 3.99 5.16
N PRO A 29 15.89 3.44 4.13
CA PRO A 29 17.34 3.37 4.07
C PRO A 29 17.96 4.76 4.09
N THR A 30 19.00 4.95 4.90
CA THR A 30 19.75 6.21 5.01
C THR A 30 21.13 6.13 4.37
N ASP A 31 21.56 4.93 3.97
CA ASP A 31 22.91 4.60 3.50
C ASP A 31 23.01 4.47 1.97
N ILE A 32 21.98 4.86 1.23
CA ILE A 32 22.01 4.88 -0.24
C ILE A 32 22.69 6.16 -0.73
N VAL A 33 23.76 5.99 -1.50
CA VAL A 33 24.53 7.09 -2.09
C VAL A 33 23.61 7.96 -2.97
N GLY A 34 23.64 9.27 -2.70
CA GLY A 34 22.93 10.28 -3.48
C GLY A 34 21.54 10.66 -2.95
N ILE A 35 21.03 10.04 -1.87
CA ILE A 35 19.79 10.49 -1.21
C ILE A 35 19.89 11.97 -0.84
N ASP A 36 20.85 12.34 0.01
CA ASP A 36 20.98 13.69 0.56
C ASP A 36 21.31 14.76 -0.50
N THR A 37 21.74 14.33 -1.68
CA THR A 37 22.10 15.24 -2.78
C THR A 37 20.94 15.45 -3.75
N LEU A 38 20.08 14.45 -3.91
CA LEU A 38 19.03 14.43 -4.94
C LEU A 38 17.63 14.56 -4.37
N PHE A 39 17.46 14.40 -3.06
CA PHE A 39 16.22 14.60 -2.32
C PHE A 39 16.37 15.71 -1.31
N ASP A 40 15.39 16.60 -1.25
CA ASP A 40 15.33 17.68 -0.28
C ASP A 40 14.76 17.16 1.05
N GLY A 41 15.56 16.34 1.73
CA GLY A 41 15.18 15.75 3.01
C GLY A 41 14.13 14.64 2.94
N ILE A 42 13.56 14.35 4.11
CA ILE A 42 12.66 13.21 4.32
C ILE A 42 11.28 13.44 3.70
N GLU A 43 10.84 14.69 3.63
CA GLU A 43 9.56 15.12 3.06
C GLU A 43 9.49 14.75 1.58
N ASP A 44 10.54 15.10 0.84
CA ASP A 44 10.64 14.87 -0.58
C ASP A 44 10.80 13.37 -0.91
N LEU A 45 11.56 12.63 -0.10
CA LEU A 45 11.68 11.17 -0.24
C LEU A 45 10.36 10.46 0.11
N ALA A 46 9.66 10.87 1.17
CA ALA A 46 8.37 10.34 1.56
C ALA A 46 7.32 10.57 0.46
N ASN A 47 7.26 11.78 -0.11
CA ASN A 47 6.38 12.10 -1.24
C ASN A 47 6.66 11.20 -2.46
N ALA A 48 7.94 10.94 -2.76
CA ALA A 48 8.32 10.04 -3.83
C ALA A 48 7.86 8.59 -3.58
N LEU A 49 7.99 8.08 -2.34
CA LEU A 49 7.51 6.74 -1.97
C LEU A 49 5.99 6.64 -2.01
N LEU A 50 5.28 7.65 -1.50
CA LEU A 50 3.81 7.74 -1.55
C LEU A 50 3.30 7.73 -3.00
N LEU A 51 3.93 8.51 -3.89
CA LEU A 51 3.59 8.52 -5.31
C LEU A 51 3.81 7.14 -5.95
N ARG A 52 4.92 6.46 -5.62
CA ARG A 52 5.23 5.13 -6.16
C ARG A 52 4.24 4.07 -5.69
N TRP A 53 3.82 4.13 -4.44
CA TRP A 53 2.73 3.30 -3.92
C TRP A 53 1.41 3.59 -4.65
N HIS A 54 1.01 4.86 -4.75
CA HIS A 54 -0.23 5.25 -5.43
C HIS A 54 -0.28 4.74 -6.88
N THR A 55 0.78 4.98 -7.66
CA THR A 55 0.87 4.48 -9.04
C THR A 55 0.77 2.95 -9.11
N ARG A 56 1.39 2.22 -8.16
CA ARG A 56 1.30 0.77 -8.10
C ARG A 56 -0.11 0.29 -7.78
N LEU A 57 -0.80 0.95 -6.85
CA LEU A 57 -2.17 0.63 -6.49
C LEU A 57 -3.09 0.83 -7.70
N VAL A 58 -3.05 2.01 -8.34
CA VAL A 58 -3.87 2.30 -9.53
C VAL A 58 -3.65 1.28 -10.64
N ALA A 59 -2.40 0.97 -10.97
CA ALA A 59 -2.09 -0.05 -11.99
C ALA A 59 -2.59 -1.46 -11.61
N SER A 60 -2.67 -1.77 -10.32
CA SER A 60 -3.23 -3.05 -9.85
C SER A 60 -4.76 -3.06 -9.93
N LEU A 61 -5.42 -1.94 -9.64
CA LEU A 61 -6.87 -1.77 -9.81
C LEU A 61 -7.27 -1.89 -11.28
N GLU A 62 -6.58 -1.17 -12.17
CA GLU A 62 -6.82 -1.23 -13.62
C GLU A 62 -6.70 -2.65 -14.16
N ARG A 63 -5.64 -3.37 -13.76
CA ARG A 63 -5.43 -4.76 -14.15
C ARG A 63 -6.49 -5.69 -13.59
N GLY A 64 -6.83 -5.55 -12.31
CA GLY A 64 -7.81 -6.40 -11.64
C GLY A 64 -9.24 -6.24 -12.19
N LEU A 65 -9.53 -5.13 -12.86
CA LEU A 65 -10.85 -4.80 -13.40
C LEU A 65 -10.93 -4.89 -14.93
N ALA A 66 -9.83 -5.25 -15.61
CA ALA A 66 -9.74 -5.25 -17.08
C ALA A 66 -10.77 -6.16 -17.75
N ASP A 67 -11.10 -7.29 -17.13
CA ASP A 67 -12.03 -8.29 -17.65
C ASP A 67 -13.48 -8.10 -17.14
N GLU A 68 -13.80 -6.91 -16.61
CA GLU A 68 -15.12 -6.55 -16.09
C GLU A 68 -15.70 -7.60 -15.11
N PRO A 69 -15.02 -7.85 -13.97
CA PRO A 69 -15.45 -8.87 -13.03
C PRO A 69 -16.86 -8.59 -12.48
N GLU A 70 -17.61 -9.67 -12.26
CA GLU A 70 -18.96 -9.61 -11.68
C GLU A 70 -18.93 -9.01 -10.26
N ASP A 71 -17.97 -9.43 -9.44
CA ASP A 71 -17.71 -8.85 -8.12
C ASP A 71 -16.54 -7.86 -8.18
N ARG A 72 -16.87 -6.60 -8.49
CA ARG A 72 -15.91 -5.49 -8.50
C ARG A 72 -15.34 -5.18 -7.11
N GLU A 73 -16.11 -5.36 -6.04
CA GLU A 73 -15.65 -5.10 -4.68
C GLU A 73 -14.53 -6.08 -4.30
N ASP A 74 -14.76 -7.36 -4.55
CA ASP A 74 -13.77 -8.42 -4.29
C ASP A 74 -12.51 -8.22 -5.14
N SER A 75 -12.68 -7.88 -6.41
CA SER A 75 -11.56 -7.63 -7.33
C SER A 75 -10.71 -6.41 -6.91
N VAL A 76 -11.32 -5.35 -6.37
CA VAL A 76 -10.59 -4.21 -5.80
C VAL A 76 -9.82 -4.59 -4.54
N ILE A 77 -10.41 -5.43 -3.67
CA ILE A 77 -9.74 -5.97 -2.49
C ILE A 77 -8.52 -6.80 -2.89
N GLU A 78 -8.68 -7.71 -3.86
CA GLU A 78 -7.58 -8.53 -4.38
C GLU A 78 -6.49 -7.68 -5.05
N ALA A 79 -6.88 -6.67 -5.83
CA ALA A 79 -5.95 -5.73 -6.46
C ALA A 79 -5.11 -4.96 -5.42
N TRP A 80 -5.73 -4.50 -4.33
CA TRP A 80 -5.00 -3.86 -3.23
C TRP A 80 -4.05 -4.86 -2.55
N GLN A 81 -4.48 -6.10 -2.31
CA GLN A 81 -3.63 -7.14 -1.72
C GLN A 81 -2.45 -7.49 -2.62
N HIS A 82 -2.66 -7.52 -3.93
CA HIS A 82 -1.62 -7.74 -4.93
C HIS A 82 -0.63 -6.57 -4.96
N ALA A 83 -1.10 -5.32 -4.95
CA ALA A 83 -0.24 -4.14 -4.81
C ALA A 83 0.61 -4.21 -3.53
N ASN A 84 -0.02 -4.54 -2.40
CA ASN A 84 0.66 -4.75 -1.13
C ASN A 84 1.68 -5.89 -1.18
N TRP A 85 1.39 -7.00 -1.86
CA TRP A 85 2.32 -8.12 -1.97
C TRP A 85 3.60 -7.73 -2.73
N ILE A 86 3.47 -7.02 -3.85
CA ILE A 86 4.61 -6.55 -4.65
C ILE A 86 5.39 -5.48 -3.86
N TYR A 87 4.69 -4.52 -3.25
CA TYR A 87 5.29 -3.34 -2.61
C TYR A 87 5.29 -3.43 -1.08
N ARG A 88 5.37 -4.65 -0.51
CA ARG A 88 5.18 -4.89 0.93
C ARG A 88 6.09 -4.04 1.84
N GLY A 89 7.35 -3.89 1.46
CA GLY A 89 8.32 -3.09 2.22
C GLY A 89 7.96 -1.61 2.21
N VAL A 90 7.59 -1.08 1.02
CA VAL A 90 7.14 0.31 0.86
C VAL A 90 5.85 0.54 1.63
N ARG A 91 4.90 -0.41 1.60
CA ARG A 91 3.66 -0.30 2.36
C ARG A 91 3.92 -0.27 3.88
N LYS A 92 4.87 -1.07 4.39
CA LYS A 92 5.29 -1.00 5.79
C LYS A 92 5.90 0.35 6.17
N VAL A 93 6.75 0.92 5.30
CA VAL A 93 7.29 2.27 5.49
C VAL A 93 6.15 3.30 5.56
N ILE A 94 5.19 3.24 4.64
CA ILE A 94 4.04 4.16 4.64
C ILE A 94 3.18 3.98 5.89
N ASP A 95 2.98 2.74 6.35
CA ASP A 95 2.26 2.45 7.59
C ASP A 95 3.02 3.05 8.80
N ASP A 96 4.34 2.94 8.87
CA ASP A 96 5.15 3.57 9.93
C ASP A 96 5.13 5.11 9.85
N LEU A 97 5.19 5.70 8.65
CA LEU A 97 5.05 7.15 8.47
C LEU A 97 3.65 7.66 8.87
N ALA A 98 2.61 6.81 8.79
CA ALA A 98 1.28 7.15 9.24
C ALA A 98 1.18 7.16 10.77
N ASP A 99 1.81 6.19 11.43
CA ASP A 99 1.80 6.04 12.89
C ASP A 99 2.79 6.99 13.60
N HIS A 100 3.96 7.20 12.98
CA HIS A 100 5.09 7.95 13.53
C HIS A 100 5.66 8.96 12.52
N PRO A 101 4.86 9.94 12.04
CA PRO A 101 5.37 10.91 11.08
C PRO A 101 6.51 11.75 11.70
N PRO A 102 7.64 11.95 10.99
CA PRO A 102 8.77 12.72 11.51
C PRO A 102 8.44 14.21 11.67
N ASN A 103 7.46 14.71 10.92
CA ASN A 103 6.98 16.08 10.98
C ASN A 103 5.55 16.20 10.42
N ALA A 104 4.97 17.40 10.55
CA ALA A 104 3.60 17.67 10.13
C ALA A 104 3.38 17.60 8.61
N GLU A 105 4.41 17.88 7.80
CA GLU A 105 4.32 17.84 6.35
C GLU A 105 4.18 16.41 5.83
N VAL A 106 5.03 15.50 6.31
CA VAL A 106 4.91 14.07 6.01
C VAL A 106 3.58 13.52 6.51
N ALA A 107 3.15 13.90 7.72
CA ALA A 107 1.84 13.49 8.25
C ALA A 107 0.68 13.93 7.34
N HIS A 108 0.77 15.15 6.78
CA HIS A 108 -0.23 15.66 5.84
C HIS A 108 -0.20 14.90 4.51
N ALA A 109 0.99 14.69 3.94
CA ALA A 109 1.17 13.97 2.69
C ALA A 109 0.62 12.54 2.75
N VAL A 110 0.96 11.79 3.82
CA VAL A 110 0.46 10.43 4.03
C VAL A 110 -1.06 10.39 4.08
N ARG A 111 -1.68 11.31 4.84
CA ARG A 111 -3.16 11.40 4.91
C ARG A 111 -3.79 11.77 3.57
N ALA A 112 -3.19 12.69 2.83
CA ALA A 112 -3.70 13.10 1.53
C ALA A 112 -3.65 11.95 0.52
N THR A 113 -2.52 11.25 0.42
CA THR A 113 -2.36 10.08 -0.45
C THR A 113 -3.32 8.96 -0.06
N ALA A 114 -3.44 8.64 1.23
CA ALA A 114 -4.37 7.60 1.70
C ALA A 114 -5.82 7.91 1.30
N ARG A 115 -6.25 9.17 1.43
CA ARG A 115 -7.60 9.60 1.00
C ARG A 115 -7.79 9.45 -0.51
N ASN A 116 -6.79 9.79 -1.31
CA ASN A 116 -6.84 9.60 -2.76
C ASN A 116 -6.92 8.12 -3.15
N ASP A 117 -6.12 7.27 -2.49
CA ASP A 117 -6.13 5.82 -2.69
C ASP A 117 -7.51 5.23 -2.35
N TRP A 118 -8.08 5.60 -1.20
CA TRP A 118 -9.40 5.13 -0.79
C TRP A 118 -10.49 5.57 -1.75
N ALA A 119 -10.50 6.85 -2.15
CA ALA A 119 -11.45 7.30 -3.16
C ALA A 119 -11.29 6.52 -4.47
N ALA A 120 -10.07 6.32 -4.97
CA ALA A 120 -9.81 5.54 -6.18
C ALA A 120 -10.33 4.10 -6.07
N MET A 121 -10.13 3.43 -4.92
CA MET A 121 -10.69 2.10 -4.67
C MET A 121 -12.22 2.09 -4.69
N ALA A 122 -12.88 3.09 -4.09
CA ALA A 122 -14.34 3.16 -4.07
C ALA A 122 -14.94 3.41 -5.46
N LEU A 123 -14.31 4.27 -6.27
CA LEU A 123 -14.70 4.46 -7.67
C LEU A 123 -14.48 3.18 -8.49
N ALA A 124 -13.33 2.53 -8.34
CA ALA A 124 -13.00 1.29 -9.03
C ALA A 124 -13.99 0.16 -8.70
N ALA A 125 -14.47 0.11 -7.46
CA ALA A 125 -15.49 -0.85 -7.02
C ALA A 125 -16.91 -0.51 -7.52
N GLY A 126 -17.12 0.66 -8.15
CA GLY A 126 -18.45 1.14 -8.55
C GLY A 126 -19.32 1.59 -7.38
N LEU A 127 -18.72 1.86 -6.21
CA LEU A 127 -19.42 2.24 -4.97
C LEU A 127 -19.42 3.75 -4.71
N ALA A 128 -18.77 4.52 -5.59
CA ALA A 128 -18.75 5.98 -5.56
C ALA A 128 -18.71 6.55 -6.99
N SER A 129 -19.22 7.77 -7.14
CA SER A 129 -19.25 8.48 -8.43
C SER A 129 -18.32 9.70 -8.49
N ALA A 130 -17.64 10.03 -7.38
CA ALA A 130 -16.76 11.19 -7.28
C ALA A 130 -15.69 10.99 -6.19
N PHE A 131 -14.64 11.82 -6.23
CA PHE A 131 -13.62 11.89 -5.18
C PHE A 131 -14.11 12.77 -4.02
N ASP A 132 -14.93 12.20 -3.14
CA ASP A 132 -15.52 12.89 -2.00
C ASP A 132 -15.37 12.11 -0.68
N GLU A 133 -15.78 12.72 0.44
CA GLU A 133 -15.68 12.10 1.77
C GLU A 133 -16.44 10.76 1.88
N PRO A 134 -17.65 10.59 1.31
CA PRO A 134 -18.26 9.27 1.16
C PRO A 134 -17.36 8.22 0.48
N ALA A 135 -16.75 8.54 -0.66
CA ALA A 135 -15.84 7.64 -1.36
C ALA A 135 -14.64 7.24 -0.50
N VAL A 136 -14.04 8.20 0.19
CA VAL A 136 -12.94 7.97 1.14
C VAL A 136 -13.34 6.97 2.23
N ARG A 137 -14.54 7.08 2.82
CA ARG A 137 -15.01 6.14 3.85
C ARG A 137 -15.22 4.73 3.30
N VAL A 138 -15.77 4.62 2.10
CA VAL A 138 -15.98 3.32 1.44
C VAL A 138 -14.64 2.66 1.13
N GLY A 139 -13.71 3.37 0.51
CA GLY A 139 -12.38 2.84 0.19
C GLY A 139 -11.59 2.44 1.43
N HIS A 140 -11.67 3.21 2.50
CA HIS A 140 -11.06 2.85 3.78
C HIS A 140 -11.60 1.52 4.31
N ARG A 141 -12.92 1.27 4.19
CA ARG A 141 -13.53 -0.02 4.55
C ARG A 141 -12.98 -1.17 3.69
N LEU A 142 -12.79 -0.94 2.39
CA LEU A 142 -12.19 -1.93 1.47
C LEU A 142 -10.74 -2.26 1.84
N GLU A 143 -9.93 -1.25 2.19
CA GLU A 143 -8.57 -1.49 2.67
C GLU A 143 -8.56 -2.30 3.98
N LEU A 144 -9.43 -1.96 4.94
CA LEU A 144 -9.55 -2.71 6.20
C LEU A 144 -9.94 -4.18 5.97
N GLU A 145 -10.84 -4.42 5.02
CA GLU A 145 -11.21 -5.76 4.56
C GLU A 145 -10.00 -6.50 3.98
N ALA A 146 -9.29 -5.87 3.05
CA ALA A 146 -8.10 -6.44 2.41
C ALA A 146 -7.03 -6.81 3.44
N ARG A 147 -6.74 -5.92 4.40
CA ARG A 147 -5.82 -6.17 5.52
C ARG A 147 -6.31 -7.30 6.44
N ARG A 148 -7.61 -7.40 6.70
CA ARG A 148 -8.17 -8.48 7.51
C ARG A 148 -7.96 -9.83 6.83
N ARG A 149 -8.24 -9.94 5.54
CA ARG A 149 -8.05 -11.17 4.76
C ARG A 149 -6.58 -11.58 4.70
N LEU A 150 -5.64 -10.64 4.52
CA LEU A 150 -4.20 -10.93 4.59
C LEU A 150 -3.78 -11.51 5.94
N ARG A 151 -4.22 -10.90 7.06
CA ARG A 151 -3.93 -11.41 8.41
C ARG A 151 -4.47 -12.83 8.63
N LEU A 152 -5.63 -13.15 8.07
CA LEU A 152 -6.21 -14.49 8.15
C LEU A 152 -5.42 -15.51 7.31
N ALA A 153 -4.93 -15.11 6.14
CA ALA A 153 -4.11 -15.97 5.29
C ALA A 153 -2.74 -16.30 5.92
N THR A 154 -2.15 -15.36 6.66
CA THR A 154 -0.85 -15.57 7.36
C THR A 154 -0.97 -16.36 8.67
N HIS A 155 -2.18 -16.50 9.24
CA HIS A 155 -2.43 -17.24 10.47
C HIS A 155 -3.49 -18.36 10.26
N PRO A 156 -3.09 -19.52 9.70
CA PRO A 156 -4.03 -20.60 9.39
C PRO A 156 -4.79 -21.17 10.60
N GLU A 157 -4.28 -21.00 11.83
CA GLU A 157 -4.96 -21.40 13.08
C GLU A 157 -6.21 -20.56 13.40
N ALA A 158 -6.32 -19.33 12.88
CA ALA A 158 -7.54 -18.53 13.01
C ALA A 158 -8.72 -19.12 12.20
N ARG A 159 -8.42 -19.90 11.14
CA ARG A 159 -9.41 -20.57 10.29
C ARG A 159 -10.08 -21.75 11.00
N LYS A 160 -9.33 -22.48 11.84
CA LYS A 160 -9.82 -23.64 12.62
C LYS A 160 -10.75 -23.25 13.77
N ARG A 161 -10.62 -22.05 14.34
CA ARG A 161 -11.46 -21.59 15.46
C ARG A 161 -12.89 -21.20 15.06
N ARG A 162 -13.16 -20.88 13.79
CA ARG A 162 -14.53 -20.63 13.28
C ARG A 162 -15.26 -21.91 12.83
N SER A 163 -14.57 -23.03 12.66
CA SER A 163 -15.18 -24.29 12.17
C SER A 163 -15.62 -25.25 13.28
N TRP A 164 -15.48 -24.90 14.57
CA TRP A 164 -15.97 -25.74 15.65
C TRP A 164 -17.38 -25.27 16.10
N LYS A 165 -18.41 -26.00 15.68
CA LYS A 165 -19.62 -26.18 16.49
C LYS A 165 -19.61 -27.62 17.01
N PRO A 166 -19.61 -27.88 18.33
CA PRO A 166 -19.84 -29.23 18.81
C PRO A 166 -21.32 -29.54 18.61
N VAL A 167 -21.63 -30.54 17.80
CA VAL A 167 -22.94 -31.20 17.87
C VAL A 167 -22.99 -31.94 19.19
N ALA A 168 -23.83 -31.47 20.10
CA ALA A 168 -24.16 -32.17 21.32
C ALA A 168 -24.93 -33.45 20.94
N TRP A 169 -24.34 -34.60 21.25
CA TRP A 169 -25.06 -35.87 21.30
C TRP A 169 -25.87 -35.90 22.60
N MET A 170 -27.19 -36.00 22.49
CA MET A 170 -28.09 -36.53 23.53
C MET A 170 -29.29 -37.17 22.84
N GLY A 171 -29.53 -38.45 23.12
CA GLY A 171 -30.67 -39.23 22.66
C GLY A 171 -30.27 -40.63 22.23
#